data_AF-A0A4U1J988-F1
#
_entry.id   AF-A0A4U1J988-F1
#
_cell.length_a   1.000
_cell.length_b   1.000
_cell.length_c   1.000
_cell.angle_alpha   90.00
_cell.angle_beta   90.00
_cell.angle_gamma   90.00
#
_symmetry.space_group_name_H-M   'P 1'
#
loop_
_entity.id
_entity.type
_entity.pdbx_description
1 polymer ?
#
loop_
_entity_poly.entity_id
_entity_poly.type
_entity_poly.pdbx_seq_one_letter_code
_entity_poly.pdbx_strand_id
1 'polypeptide(L)'
;MASDDERFEELVAGIVAPLVLGGKLRLARPFGQAGTKLGEGRRIVDADLRARIDVARVRRARLLAPVDTLPDLDEHEWALAAALNDVLQVTNHELGGLFTKGRYMRLLRSVFELCGHVPPPRDVGAALARHATFARVMELNRADTSVRWWTGSASFRGVPPPKRLLMWQGLRRVHVETQRVPLHEMCDGLPSAVAEGYQAVLGVWLSRSPLTDLGSITRAAPVFAWSPASIALVAVPAGRMLAFRVLARQRAEHVSAVLEKARAALDGGLAAHRAVVEEFSREVVSAFEAMHAKPEKRAGSGASSSPRT
;
A
#
# COMPACT_ATOMS: atom_id res chain seq x y z
N MET A 1 -2.55 28.70 13.15
CA MET A 1 -2.63 27.63 12.14
C MET A 1 -1.20 27.30 11.75
N ALA A 2 -0.83 26.03 11.60
CA ALA A 2 0.50 25.67 11.10
C ALA A 2 0.64 26.21 9.66
N SER A 3 1.84 26.67 9.28
CA SER A 3 2.08 27.08 7.89
C SER A 3 2.02 25.85 6.98
N ASP A 4 1.73 26.05 5.69
CA ASP A 4 1.70 24.94 4.73
C ASP A 4 3.07 24.25 4.61
N ASP A 5 4.17 24.97 4.89
CA ASP A 5 5.52 24.40 4.92
C ASP A 5 5.72 23.50 6.14
N GLU A 6 5.24 23.89 7.32
CA GLU A 6 5.25 23.03 8.51
C GLU A 6 4.43 21.75 8.26
N ARG A 7 3.28 21.88 7.59
CA ARG A 7 2.42 20.75 7.21
C ARG A 7 3.07 19.81 6.20
N PHE A 8 3.84 20.36 5.25
CA PHE A 8 4.61 19.58 4.29
C PHE A 8 5.72 18.79 5.00
N GLU A 9 6.48 19.43 5.89
CA GLU A 9 7.54 18.77 6.67
C GLU A 9 6.97 17.70 7.62
N GLU A 10 5.80 17.94 8.24
CA GLU A 10 5.06 16.91 8.99
C GLU A 10 4.76 15.68 8.13
N LEU A 11 4.33 15.86 6.87
CA LEU A 11 4.02 14.76 5.95
C LEU A 11 5.29 14.01 5.54
N VAL A 12 6.36 14.74 5.20
CA VAL A 12 7.65 14.16 4.80
C VAL A 12 8.22 13.29 5.93
N ALA A 13 8.41 13.88 7.11
CA ALA A 13 9.06 13.20 8.24
C ALA A 13 8.15 12.16 8.91
N GLY A 14 6.85 12.41 8.95
CA GLY A 14 5.88 11.56 9.65
C GLY A 14 5.35 10.39 8.82
N ILE A 15 5.26 10.53 7.50
CA ILE A 15 4.61 9.56 6.62
C ILE A 15 5.54 9.06 5.52
N VAL A 16 6.02 9.94 4.63
CA VAL A 16 6.74 9.51 3.42
C VAL A 16 8.08 8.87 3.75
N ALA A 17 8.91 9.53 4.56
CA ALA A 17 10.20 9.00 4.98
C ALA A 17 10.09 7.62 5.66
N PRO A 18 9.28 7.42 6.73
CA PRO A 18 9.17 6.11 7.37
C PRO A 18 8.47 5.07 6.49
N LEU A 19 7.60 5.45 5.56
CA LEU A 19 7.02 4.51 4.60
C LEU A 19 8.08 3.97 3.63
N VAL A 20 8.90 4.85 3.06
CA VAL A 20 9.93 4.48 2.08
C VAL A 20 11.12 3.79 2.76
N LEU A 21 11.69 4.44 3.79
CA LEU A 21 12.90 3.97 4.49
C LEU A 21 12.61 2.84 5.48
N GLY A 22 11.34 2.69 5.89
CA GLY A 22 10.96 1.88 7.04
C GLY A 22 11.09 2.67 8.34
N GLY A 23 10.14 2.43 9.23
CA GLY A 23 10.15 3.08 10.53
C GLY A 23 8.75 3.25 11.08
N LYS A 24 8.68 3.97 12.20
CA LYS A 24 7.41 4.29 12.86
C LYS A 24 6.79 5.51 12.19
N LEU A 25 5.58 5.36 11.66
CA LEU A 25 4.79 6.49 11.17
C LEU A 25 4.35 7.38 12.33
N ARG A 26 4.31 8.69 12.08
CA ARG A 26 3.73 9.69 12.97
C ARG A 26 2.68 10.44 12.17
N LEU A 27 1.40 10.18 12.48
CA LEU A 27 0.31 10.79 11.76
C LEU A 27 0.24 12.29 12.06
N ALA A 28 0.11 13.07 11.01
CA ALA A 28 -0.16 14.50 11.09
C ALA A 28 -1.67 14.73 11.20
N ARG A 29 -2.08 15.95 11.58
CA ARG A 29 -3.51 16.31 11.55
C ARG A 29 -4.09 16.08 10.15
N PRO A 30 -5.39 15.73 10.02
CA PRO A 30 -6.00 15.49 8.72
C PRO A 30 -5.75 16.63 7.73
N PHE A 31 -5.34 16.30 6.50
CA PHE A 31 -5.07 17.27 5.45
C PHE A 31 -6.34 17.70 4.72
N GLY A 32 -7.24 16.75 4.49
CA GLY A 32 -8.41 16.92 3.67
C GLY A 32 -8.06 17.51 2.30
N GLN A 33 -8.89 18.44 1.82
CA GLN A 33 -8.71 19.07 0.51
C GLN A 33 -7.40 19.86 0.36
N ALA A 34 -6.79 20.33 1.46
CA ALA A 34 -5.50 21.01 1.41
C ALA A 34 -4.37 20.08 0.91
N GLY A 35 -4.55 18.76 0.98
CA GLY A 35 -3.62 17.78 0.44
C GLY A 35 -3.37 17.91 -1.07
N THR A 36 -4.31 18.49 -1.82
CA THR A 36 -4.16 18.70 -3.28
C THR A 36 -3.02 19.66 -3.62
N LYS A 37 -2.82 20.69 -2.79
CA LYS A 37 -1.83 21.76 -3.02
C LYS A 37 -0.54 21.59 -2.24
N LEU A 38 -0.47 20.57 -1.38
CA LEU A 38 0.60 20.44 -0.41
C LEU A 38 1.97 20.24 -1.08
N GLY A 39 2.01 19.53 -2.22
CA GLY A 39 3.23 19.28 -2.97
C GLY A 39 3.58 20.31 -4.05
N GLU A 40 2.69 21.26 -4.35
CA GLU A 40 2.85 22.17 -5.49
C GLU A 40 4.10 23.04 -5.32
N GLY A 41 5.09 22.84 -6.20
CA GLY A 41 6.35 23.60 -6.18
C GLY A 41 7.26 23.31 -4.98
N ARG A 42 6.92 22.35 -4.12
CA ARG A 42 7.69 22.02 -2.91
C ARG A 42 8.70 20.90 -3.14
N ARG A 43 9.77 20.92 -2.35
CA ARG A 43 10.81 19.89 -2.29
C ARG A 43 11.22 19.68 -0.84
N ILE A 44 11.70 18.48 -0.54
CA ILE A 44 12.27 18.16 0.77
C ILE A 44 13.50 19.04 1.01
N VAL A 45 13.48 19.84 2.08
CA VAL A 45 14.55 20.80 2.42
C VAL A 45 15.81 20.07 2.92
N ASP A 46 15.64 19.02 3.72
CA ASP A 46 16.74 18.19 4.22
C ASP A 46 17.31 17.32 3.08
N ALA A 47 18.48 17.72 2.57
CA ALA A 47 19.16 17.05 1.46
C ALA A 47 19.57 15.60 1.80
N ASP A 48 19.96 15.32 3.04
CA ASP A 48 20.37 13.98 3.47
C ASP A 48 19.17 13.04 3.59
N LEU A 49 18.04 13.54 4.10
CA LEU A 49 16.79 12.79 4.11
C LEU A 49 16.31 12.52 2.68
N ARG A 50 16.31 13.54 1.82
CA ARG A 50 15.94 13.41 0.41
C ARG A 50 16.79 12.35 -0.29
N ALA A 51 18.12 12.42 -0.19
CA ALA A 51 19.03 11.46 -0.81
C ALA A 51 18.76 10.02 -0.35
N ARG A 52 18.48 9.81 0.94
CA ARG A 52 18.11 8.49 1.47
C ARG A 52 16.80 7.97 0.88
N ILE A 53 15.79 8.83 0.77
CA ILE A 53 14.49 8.48 0.17
C ILE A 53 14.69 8.10 -1.30
N ASP A 54 15.45 8.87 -2.06
CA ASP A 54 15.70 8.62 -3.48
C ASP A 54 16.44 7.29 -3.70
N VAL A 55 17.50 7.03 -2.93
CA VAL A 55 18.23 5.75 -2.97
C VAL A 55 17.31 4.58 -2.64
N ALA A 56 16.45 4.72 -1.62
CA ALA A 56 15.51 3.67 -1.23
C ALA A 56 14.43 3.42 -2.31
N ARG A 57 13.89 4.48 -2.93
CA ARG A 57 12.94 4.36 -4.05
C ARG A 57 13.58 3.68 -5.25
N VAL A 58 14.79 4.09 -5.65
CA VAL A 58 15.52 3.43 -6.76
C VAL A 58 15.80 1.96 -6.45
N ARG A 59 16.24 1.63 -5.22
CA ARG A 59 16.43 0.23 -4.80
C ARG A 59 15.14 -0.58 -4.89
N ARG A 60 14.00 0.00 -4.52
CA ARG A 60 12.69 -0.65 -4.63
C ARG A 60 12.30 -0.87 -6.10
N ALA A 61 12.46 0.15 -6.95
CA ALA A 61 12.16 0.05 -8.38
C ALA A 61 13.07 -0.97 -9.10
N ARG A 62 14.34 -1.09 -8.70
CA ARG A 62 15.30 -2.08 -9.23
C ARG A 62 14.90 -3.53 -9.01
N LEU A 63 14.00 -3.81 -8.07
CA LEU A 63 13.40 -5.14 -7.93
C LEU A 63 12.52 -5.51 -9.13
N LEU A 64 12.06 -4.52 -9.91
CA LEU A 64 11.12 -4.70 -11.01
C LEU A 64 11.67 -4.26 -12.36
N ALA A 65 12.60 -3.31 -12.43
CA ALA A 65 13.15 -2.81 -13.69
C ALA A 65 14.60 -2.31 -13.51
N PRO A 66 15.48 -2.47 -14.51
CA PRO A 66 16.84 -1.93 -14.45
C PRO A 66 16.79 -0.41 -14.63
N VAL A 67 16.55 0.31 -13.53
CA VAL A 67 16.51 1.79 -13.50
C VAL A 67 17.57 2.32 -12.53
N ASP A 68 18.17 3.45 -12.88
CA ASP A 68 19.20 4.10 -12.06
C ASP A 68 18.72 5.37 -11.38
N THR A 69 17.64 5.96 -11.89
CA THR A 69 17.02 7.17 -11.37
C THR A 69 15.51 7.03 -11.37
N LEU A 70 14.86 7.78 -10.50
CA LEU A 70 13.42 8.01 -10.50
C LEU A 70 13.19 9.53 -10.42
N PRO A 71 12.08 10.04 -10.96
CA PRO A 71 11.71 11.43 -10.73
C PRO A 71 11.49 11.69 -9.24
N ASP A 72 11.66 12.94 -8.83
CA ASP A 72 11.19 13.43 -7.53
C ASP A 72 9.69 13.14 -7.37
N LEU A 73 9.20 13.13 -6.12
CA LEU A 73 7.76 12.98 -5.87
C LEU A 73 7.00 14.17 -6.48
N ASP A 74 6.06 13.87 -7.35
CA ASP A 74 5.17 14.88 -7.96
C ASP A 74 4.04 15.29 -7.01
N GLU A 75 3.29 16.34 -7.37
CA GLU A 75 2.15 16.86 -6.60
C GLU A 75 1.09 15.79 -6.31
N HIS A 76 0.94 14.80 -7.19
CA HIS A 76 -0.03 13.72 -7.04
C HIS A 76 0.44 12.64 -6.06
N GLU A 77 1.74 12.33 -6.03
CA GLU A 77 2.35 11.49 -5.00
C GLU A 77 2.23 12.13 -3.62
N TRP A 78 2.43 13.45 -3.52
CA TRP A 78 2.19 14.17 -2.26
C TRP A 78 0.72 14.14 -1.83
N ALA A 79 -0.20 14.34 -2.78
CA ALA A 79 -1.64 14.21 -2.50
C ALA A 79 -2.02 12.79 -2.04
N LEU A 80 -1.43 11.74 -2.63
CA LEU A 80 -1.63 10.36 -2.18
C LEU A 80 -1.06 10.11 -0.78
N ALA A 81 0.11 10.66 -0.45
CA ALA A 81 0.67 10.56 0.89
C ALA A 81 -0.21 11.27 1.93
N ALA A 82 -0.76 12.44 1.60
CA ALA A 82 -1.73 13.16 2.44
C ALA A 82 -3.03 12.35 2.61
N ALA A 83 -3.54 11.76 1.52
CA ALA A 83 -4.71 10.87 1.57
C ALA A 83 -4.46 9.64 2.46
N LEU A 84 -3.26 9.06 2.40
CA LEU A 84 -2.88 7.93 3.25
C LEU A 84 -2.85 8.32 4.74
N ASN A 85 -2.30 9.49 5.08
CA ASN A 85 -2.37 10.02 6.44
C ASN A 85 -3.82 10.08 6.93
N ASP A 86 -4.71 10.59 6.09
CA ASP A 86 -6.12 10.78 6.43
C ASP A 86 -6.87 9.45 6.55
N VAL A 87 -6.58 8.46 5.69
CA VAL A 87 -7.08 7.07 5.84
C VAL A 87 -6.66 6.50 7.19
N LEU A 88 -5.38 6.61 7.55
CA LEU A 88 -4.87 6.12 8.83
C LEU A 88 -5.53 6.84 10.02
N GLN A 89 -5.78 8.14 9.88
CA GLN A 89 -6.44 8.95 10.90
C GLN A 89 -7.89 8.51 11.14
N VAL A 90 -8.63 7.99 10.15
CA VAL A 90 -9.98 7.42 10.38
C VAL A 90 -10.00 6.37 11.48
N THR A 91 -8.87 5.70 11.71
CA THR A 91 -8.75 4.63 12.71
C THR A 91 -8.38 5.15 14.11
N ASN A 92 -8.17 6.46 14.25
CA ASN A 92 -7.87 7.11 15.50
C ASN A 92 -9.12 7.19 16.40
N HIS A 93 -9.07 6.48 17.52
CA HIS A 93 -10.13 6.45 18.52
C HIS A 93 -10.52 7.83 19.08
N GLU A 94 -9.60 8.80 19.11
CA GLU A 94 -9.89 10.16 19.58
C GLU A 94 -10.78 10.96 18.62
N LEU A 95 -10.92 10.52 17.36
CA LEU A 95 -11.87 11.14 16.44
C LEU A 95 -13.33 10.85 16.81
N GLY A 96 -13.58 9.82 17.62
CA GLY A 96 -14.93 9.31 17.93
C GLY A 96 -15.34 9.42 19.39
N GLY A 97 -16.14 10.44 19.71
CA GLY A 97 -17.14 10.42 20.79
C GLY A 97 -18.58 10.22 20.27
N LEU A 98 -19.52 9.97 21.18
CA LEU A 98 -20.95 9.71 20.93
C LEU A 98 -21.62 10.66 19.92
N PHE A 99 -21.15 11.91 19.82
CA PHE A 99 -21.71 12.96 18.95
C PHE A 99 -20.84 13.30 17.72
N THR A 100 -19.83 12.50 17.41
CA THR A 100 -18.82 12.85 16.38
C THR A 100 -18.70 11.84 15.24
N LYS A 101 -19.67 10.91 15.10
CA LYS A 101 -19.73 9.95 13.98
C LYS A 101 -19.62 10.63 12.60
N GLY A 102 -20.18 11.83 12.45
CA GLY A 102 -20.07 12.62 11.23
C GLY A 102 -18.66 13.13 10.89
N ARG A 103 -17.69 13.05 11.82
CA ARG A 103 -16.28 13.40 11.55
C ARG A 103 -15.59 12.30 10.74
N TYR A 104 -15.84 11.03 11.07
CA TYR A 104 -15.31 9.89 10.29
C TYR A 104 -15.79 9.95 8.84
N MET A 105 -17.10 10.11 8.63
CA MET A 105 -17.66 10.16 7.27
C MET A 105 -17.18 11.37 6.47
N ARG A 106 -16.96 12.53 7.13
CA ARG A 106 -16.34 13.68 6.46
C ARG A 106 -14.90 13.41 6.05
N LEU A 107 -14.12 12.77 6.93
CA LEU A 107 -12.73 12.43 6.63
C LEU A 107 -12.66 11.41 5.48
N LEU A 108 -13.46 10.35 5.52
CA LEU A 108 -13.56 9.36 4.45
C LEU A 108 -13.95 10.01 3.11
N ARG A 109 -14.95 10.90 3.12
CA ARG A 109 -15.34 11.67 1.93
C ARG A 109 -14.17 12.52 1.41
N SER A 110 -13.47 13.20 2.30
CA SER A 110 -12.33 14.02 1.90
C SER A 110 -11.19 13.20 1.29
N VAL A 111 -10.93 11.99 1.80
CA VAL A 111 -9.96 11.07 1.19
C VAL A 111 -10.44 10.63 -0.20
N PHE A 112 -11.72 10.30 -0.34
CA PHE A 112 -12.29 9.89 -1.63
C PHE A 112 -12.15 11.00 -2.67
N GLU A 113 -12.51 12.24 -2.31
CA GLU A 113 -12.37 13.41 -3.18
C GLU A 113 -10.89 13.69 -3.51
N LEU A 114 -9.98 13.63 -2.53
CA LEU A 114 -8.54 13.81 -2.75
C LEU A 114 -7.97 12.75 -3.70
N CYS A 115 -8.38 11.48 -3.55
CA CYS A 115 -8.00 10.42 -4.50
C CYS A 115 -8.61 10.64 -5.89
N GLY A 116 -9.81 11.24 -5.97
CA GLY A 116 -10.45 11.64 -7.23
C GLY A 116 -9.65 12.67 -8.01
N HIS A 117 -8.91 13.55 -7.33
CA HIS A 117 -8.00 14.52 -7.94
C HIS A 117 -6.69 13.92 -8.45
N VAL A 118 -6.34 12.70 -8.04
CA VAL A 118 -5.11 12.03 -8.48
C VAL A 118 -5.37 11.28 -9.79
N PRO A 119 -4.79 11.73 -10.92
CA PRO A 119 -4.96 11.04 -12.19
C PRO A 119 -4.25 9.67 -12.17
N PRO A 120 -4.65 8.73 -13.05
CA PRO A 120 -3.88 7.52 -13.27
C PRO A 120 -2.43 7.87 -13.69
N PRO A 121 -1.44 6.99 -13.43
CA PRO A 121 -0.08 7.23 -13.91
C PRO A 121 -0.07 7.40 -15.43
N ARG A 122 0.55 8.47 -15.92
CA ARG A 122 0.57 8.82 -17.35
C ARG A 122 1.35 7.82 -18.21
N ASP A 123 2.32 7.14 -17.59
CA ASP A 123 3.23 6.21 -18.25
C ASP A 123 3.71 5.13 -17.26
N VAL A 124 4.41 4.13 -17.78
CA VAL A 124 4.93 2.99 -17.01
C VAL A 124 5.98 3.43 -15.98
N GLY A 125 6.77 4.47 -16.28
CA GLY A 125 7.75 5.03 -15.36
C GLY A 125 7.09 5.70 -14.16
N ALA A 126 6.03 6.46 -14.36
CA ALA A 126 5.22 7.06 -13.30
C ALA A 126 4.54 5.99 -12.43
N ALA A 127 4.05 4.90 -13.03
CA ALA A 127 3.51 3.77 -12.28
C ALA A 127 4.59 3.12 -11.39
N LEU A 128 5.81 2.94 -11.93
CA LEU A 128 6.95 2.41 -11.19
C LEU A 128 7.40 3.36 -10.06
N ALA A 129 7.44 4.67 -10.31
CA ALA A 129 7.79 5.68 -9.30
C ALA A 129 6.79 5.68 -8.14
N ARG A 130 5.49 5.69 -8.43
CA ARG A 130 4.44 5.57 -7.40
C ARG A 130 4.56 4.26 -6.63
N HIS A 131 4.86 3.15 -7.31
CA HIS A 131 5.11 1.88 -6.63
C HIS A 131 6.32 1.95 -5.71
N ALA A 132 7.44 2.51 -6.17
CA ALA A 132 8.64 2.66 -5.35
C ALA A 132 8.39 3.46 -4.06
N THR A 133 7.49 4.46 -4.12
CA THR A 133 7.07 5.26 -2.97
C THR A 133 6.13 4.48 -2.03
N PHE A 134 5.15 3.76 -2.57
CA PHE A 134 4.02 3.21 -1.81
C PHE A 134 4.01 1.68 -1.63
N ALA A 135 5.01 0.95 -2.13
CA ALA A 135 5.06 -0.52 -2.13
C ALA A 135 4.82 -1.17 -0.75
N ARG A 136 5.12 -0.45 0.34
CA ARG A 136 5.05 -0.95 1.71
C ARG A 136 3.76 -0.59 2.44
N VAL A 137 2.80 0.05 1.77
CA VAL A 137 1.55 0.48 2.42
C VAL A 137 0.80 -0.69 3.07
N MET A 138 0.77 -1.86 2.42
CA MET A 138 0.10 -3.06 2.96
C MET A 138 0.95 -3.79 4.01
N GLU A 139 2.21 -3.39 4.21
CA GLU A 139 3.06 -3.84 5.32
C GLU A 139 2.82 -3.02 6.60
N LEU A 140 1.99 -1.96 6.53
CA LEU A 140 1.69 -1.12 7.68
C LEU A 140 0.91 -1.90 8.74
N ASN A 141 1.37 -1.76 9.98
CA ASN A 141 0.77 -2.37 11.15
C ASN A 141 0.62 -1.32 12.25
N ARG A 142 -0.53 -1.31 12.93
CA ARG A 142 -0.77 -0.52 14.14
C ARG A 142 -0.48 -1.40 15.34
N ALA A 143 0.36 -0.91 16.26
CA ALA A 143 0.60 -1.61 17.51
C ALA A 143 -0.50 -1.22 18.51
N ASP A 144 -1.41 -2.16 18.79
CA ASP A 144 -2.47 -1.99 19.77
C ASP A 144 -2.08 -2.70 21.05
N THR A 145 -2.31 -2.06 22.20
CA THR A 145 -1.95 -2.60 23.51
C THR A 145 -3.18 -2.65 24.41
N SER A 146 -3.51 -3.83 24.93
CA SER A 146 -4.51 -3.99 25.98
C SER A 146 -3.81 -4.20 27.32
N VAL A 147 -4.24 -3.45 28.33
CA VAL A 147 -3.75 -3.55 29.70
C VAL A 147 -4.93 -3.97 30.57
N ARG A 148 -4.83 -5.12 31.25
CA ARG A 148 -5.82 -5.63 32.19
C ARG A 148 -5.23 -5.68 33.59
N TRP A 149 -6.02 -5.35 34.62
CA TRP A 149 -5.63 -5.44 36.03
C TRP A 149 -6.85 -5.82 36.88
N TRP A 150 -6.64 -6.07 38.17
CA TRP A 150 -7.66 -6.63 39.05
C TRP A 150 -9.00 -5.86 39.14
N THR A 151 -9.02 -4.56 38.84
CA THR A 151 -10.24 -3.72 38.85
C THR A 151 -10.70 -3.24 37.47
N GLY A 152 -10.05 -3.63 36.38
CA GLY A 152 -10.47 -3.15 35.07
C GLY A 152 -9.50 -3.42 33.93
N SER A 153 -9.79 -2.78 32.80
CA SER A 153 -8.94 -2.85 31.61
C SER A 153 -8.93 -1.53 30.86
N ALA A 154 -7.89 -1.30 30.06
CA ALA A 154 -7.78 -0.20 29.12
C ALA A 154 -7.10 -0.68 27.84
N SER A 155 -7.56 -0.18 26.70
CA SER A 155 -6.98 -0.50 25.39
C SER A 155 -6.47 0.76 24.72
N PHE A 156 -5.29 0.66 24.12
CA PHE A 156 -4.56 1.75 23.49
C PHE A 156 -4.33 1.41 22.03
N ARG A 157 -4.86 2.22 21.12
CA ARG A 157 -4.76 1.99 19.66
C ARG A 157 -3.65 2.84 19.07
N GLY A 158 -2.56 2.21 18.61
CA GLY A 158 -1.42 2.90 18.00
C GLY A 158 -0.59 3.80 18.94
N VAL A 159 -0.94 3.86 20.23
CA VAL A 159 -0.25 4.66 21.24
C VAL A 159 0.22 3.78 22.40
N PRO A 160 1.39 4.05 22.99
CA PRO A 160 1.84 3.28 24.14
C PRO A 160 0.96 3.56 25.37
N PRO A 161 0.70 2.56 26.23
CA PRO A 161 -0.02 2.78 27.48
C PRO A 161 0.75 3.75 28.40
N PRO A 162 0.05 4.62 29.15
CA PRO A 162 0.67 5.47 30.17
C PRO A 162 1.46 4.65 31.19
N LYS A 163 2.70 5.07 31.50
CA LYS A 163 3.61 4.37 32.44
C LYS A 163 2.93 4.04 33.78
N ARG A 164 2.05 4.93 34.28
CA ARG A 164 1.31 4.75 35.53
C ARG A 164 0.43 3.49 35.57
N LEU A 165 -0.11 3.07 34.43
CA LEU A 165 -0.94 1.86 34.34
C LEU A 165 -0.12 0.58 34.33
N LEU A 166 1.18 0.69 34.03
CA LEU A 166 2.14 -0.41 34.03
C LEU A 166 2.81 -0.61 35.40
N MET A 167 2.56 0.28 36.37
CA MET A 167 3.15 0.19 37.71
C MET A 167 2.48 -0.88 38.57
N TRP A 168 3.24 -1.43 39.52
CA TRP A 168 2.79 -2.42 40.50
C TRP A 168 2.21 -3.70 39.88
N GLN A 169 2.89 -4.23 38.87
CA GLN A 169 2.41 -5.40 38.10
C GLN A 169 2.06 -6.60 39.01
N GLY A 170 2.89 -6.89 40.01
CA GLY A 170 2.65 -7.99 40.96
C GLY A 170 1.47 -7.75 41.90
N LEU A 171 1.32 -6.52 42.42
CA LEU A 171 0.26 -6.18 43.38
C LEU A 171 -1.11 -6.06 42.70
N ARG A 172 -1.14 -5.48 41.49
CA ARG A 172 -2.38 -5.20 40.74
C ARG A 172 -2.72 -6.27 39.69
N ARG A 173 -1.90 -7.32 39.57
CA ARG A 173 -2.01 -8.37 38.55
C ARG A 173 -2.14 -7.77 37.14
N VAL A 174 -1.24 -6.85 36.80
CA VAL A 174 -1.27 -6.15 35.50
C VAL A 174 -0.79 -7.09 34.41
N HIS A 175 -1.64 -7.33 33.42
CA HIS A 175 -1.35 -8.09 32.21
C HIS A 175 -1.34 -7.14 31.03
N VAL A 176 -0.29 -7.22 30.21
CA VAL A 176 -0.12 -6.38 29.02
C VAL A 176 -0.04 -7.28 27.81
N GLU A 177 -0.92 -7.05 26.85
CA GLU A 177 -0.96 -7.77 25.58
C GLU A 177 -0.78 -6.76 24.45
N THR A 178 0.20 -6.97 23.58
CA THR A 178 0.46 -6.12 22.42
C THR A 178 0.23 -6.92 21.15
N GLN A 179 -0.63 -6.40 20.29
CA GLN A 179 -0.98 -6.98 19.00
C GLN A 179 -0.55 -6.05 17.86
N ARG A 180 -0.11 -6.63 16.74
CA ARG A 180 0.08 -5.93 15.48
C ARG A 180 -1.18 -6.10 14.64
N VAL A 181 -1.87 -5.00 14.40
CA VAL A 181 -3.10 -4.94 13.59
C VAL A 181 -2.71 -4.48 12.17
N PRO A 182 -2.84 -5.31 11.13
CA PRO A 182 -2.51 -4.93 9.77
C PRO A 182 -3.47 -3.85 9.24
N LEU A 183 -3.04 -3.09 8.23
CA LEU A 183 -3.79 -1.96 7.67
C LEU A 183 -5.27 -2.26 7.42
N HIS A 184 -5.55 -3.39 6.78
CA HIS A 184 -6.91 -3.77 6.40
C HIS A 184 -7.81 -4.17 7.58
N GLU A 185 -7.28 -4.42 8.76
CA GLU A 185 -8.04 -4.72 9.99
C GLU A 185 -8.12 -3.49 10.92
N MET A 186 -7.47 -2.37 10.59
CA MET A 186 -7.43 -1.21 11.48
C MET A 186 -8.80 -0.55 11.71
N CYS A 187 -9.77 -0.84 10.85
CA CYS A 187 -11.17 -0.42 10.99
C CYS A 187 -11.97 -1.24 12.02
N ASP A 188 -11.39 -2.29 12.59
CA ASP A 188 -12.11 -3.16 13.51
C ASP A 188 -12.53 -2.41 14.79
N GLY A 189 -13.80 -2.60 15.15
CA GLY A 189 -14.47 -1.88 16.23
C GLY A 189 -14.91 -0.46 15.89
N LEU A 190 -14.74 0.01 14.65
CA LEU A 190 -15.46 1.19 14.17
C LEU A 190 -16.93 0.83 13.85
N PRO A 191 -17.86 1.81 13.82
CA PRO A 191 -19.22 1.57 13.36
C PRO A 191 -19.23 0.98 11.94
N SER A 192 -20.14 0.04 11.64
CA SER A 192 -20.12 -0.73 10.37
C SER A 192 -20.03 0.14 9.13
N ALA A 193 -20.83 1.20 9.03
CA ALA A 193 -20.78 2.14 7.90
C ALA A 193 -19.42 2.86 7.75
N VAL A 194 -18.70 3.10 8.85
CA VAL A 194 -17.35 3.69 8.82
C VAL A 194 -16.32 2.65 8.40
N ALA A 195 -16.45 1.40 8.86
CA ALA A 195 -15.55 0.32 8.46
C ALA A 195 -15.70 -0.02 6.97
N GLU A 196 -16.93 -0.11 6.46
CA GLU A 196 -17.22 -0.28 5.03
C GLU A 196 -16.66 0.89 4.21
N GLY A 197 -16.91 2.12 4.69
CA GLY A 197 -16.35 3.32 4.09
C GLY A 197 -14.82 3.25 4.04
N TYR A 198 -14.16 2.91 5.13
CA TYR A 198 -12.71 2.75 5.21
C TYR A 198 -12.16 1.78 4.16
N GLN A 199 -12.76 0.58 4.04
CA GLN A 199 -12.35 -0.39 3.03
C GLN A 199 -12.55 0.14 1.60
N ALA A 200 -13.67 0.81 1.35
CA ALA A 200 -13.95 1.40 0.05
C ALA A 200 -12.91 2.47 -0.31
N VAL A 201 -12.60 3.40 0.59
CA VAL A 201 -11.63 4.46 0.27
C VAL A 201 -10.20 3.95 0.23
N LEU A 202 -9.84 2.93 1.03
CA LEU A 202 -8.55 2.25 0.90
C LEU A 202 -8.42 1.57 -0.48
N GLY A 203 -9.49 0.98 -0.99
CA GLY A 203 -9.53 0.41 -2.35
C GLY A 203 -9.35 1.48 -3.42
N VAL A 204 -10.04 2.61 -3.29
CA VAL A 204 -9.87 3.77 -4.19
C VAL A 204 -8.44 4.30 -4.14
N TRP A 205 -7.84 4.41 -2.95
CA TRP A 205 -6.45 4.85 -2.79
C TRP A 205 -5.47 3.91 -3.48
N LEU A 206 -5.63 2.58 -3.29
CA LEU A 206 -4.80 1.56 -3.94
C LEU A 206 -4.90 1.64 -5.47
N SER A 207 -6.09 1.89 -6.01
CA SER A 207 -6.30 2.04 -7.47
C SER A 207 -5.48 3.15 -8.12
N ARG A 208 -4.98 4.14 -7.33
CA ARG A 208 -4.13 5.24 -7.83
C ARG A 208 -2.66 4.86 -7.97
N SER A 209 -2.25 3.71 -7.42
CA SER A 209 -0.92 3.12 -7.53
C SER A 209 -1.04 1.68 -8.05
N PRO A 210 -1.37 1.49 -9.35
CA PRO A 210 -1.80 0.19 -9.90
C PRO A 210 -0.77 -0.93 -9.73
N LEU A 211 0.54 -0.62 -9.78
CA LEU A 211 1.59 -1.60 -9.50
C LEU A 211 1.65 -2.02 -8.02
N THR A 212 1.34 -1.11 -7.08
CA THR A 212 1.24 -1.45 -5.65
C THR A 212 -0.02 -2.26 -5.37
N ASP A 213 -1.12 -1.94 -6.04
CA ASP A 213 -2.36 -2.70 -5.95
C ASP A 213 -2.16 -4.15 -6.43
N LEU A 214 -1.56 -4.35 -7.60
CA LEU A 214 -1.17 -5.67 -8.11
C LEU A 214 -0.10 -6.36 -7.23
N GLY A 215 0.88 -5.61 -6.74
CA GLY A 215 1.90 -6.11 -5.81
C GLY A 215 1.35 -6.55 -4.46
N SER A 216 0.09 -6.22 -4.17
CA SER A 216 -0.66 -6.65 -2.99
C SER A 216 -1.95 -7.37 -3.37
N ILE A 217 -2.00 -8.03 -4.54
CA ILE A 217 -3.20 -8.69 -5.08
C ILE A 217 -3.76 -9.74 -4.11
N THR A 218 -2.91 -10.45 -3.37
CA THR A 218 -3.35 -11.51 -2.44
C THR A 218 -3.74 -10.98 -1.06
N ARG A 219 -3.92 -9.66 -0.89
CA ARG A 219 -4.39 -9.09 0.38
C ARG A 219 -5.81 -9.57 0.72
N ALA A 220 -6.12 -9.66 2.01
CA ALA A 220 -7.44 -10.09 2.45
C ALA A 220 -8.53 -9.03 2.20
N ALA A 221 -8.23 -7.76 2.48
CA ALA A 221 -9.13 -6.63 2.23
C ALA A 221 -8.34 -5.33 1.95
N PRO A 222 -8.94 -4.35 1.24
CA PRO A 222 -10.08 -4.55 0.35
C PRO A 222 -9.68 -5.52 -0.77
N VAL A 223 -10.58 -6.39 -1.23
CA VAL A 223 -10.24 -7.39 -2.26
C VAL A 223 -9.77 -6.68 -3.53
N PHE A 224 -8.77 -7.24 -4.22
CA PHE A 224 -8.34 -6.70 -5.50
C PHE A 224 -9.49 -6.68 -6.52
N ALA A 225 -9.63 -5.54 -7.19
CA ALA A 225 -10.54 -5.34 -8.29
C ALA A 225 -9.80 -4.60 -9.40
N TRP A 226 -10.07 -4.98 -10.64
CA TRP A 226 -9.53 -4.28 -11.78
C TRP A 226 -10.04 -2.83 -11.80
N SER A 227 -9.10 -1.90 -11.93
CA SER A 227 -9.36 -0.48 -12.15
C SER A 227 -8.91 -0.06 -13.56
N PRO A 228 -9.43 1.05 -14.11
CA PRO A 228 -8.94 1.60 -15.37
C PRO A 228 -7.41 1.76 -15.41
N ALA A 229 -6.79 2.18 -14.29
CA ALA A 229 -5.35 2.36 -14.20
C ALA A 229 -4.58 1.02 -14.27
N SER A 230 -5.07 -0.02 -13.59
CA SER A 230 -4.44 -1.35 -13.66
C SER A 230 -4.60 -2.01 -15.03
N ILE A 231 -5.75 -1.81 -15.69
CA ILE A 231 -6.00 -2.32 -17.05
C ILE A 231 -5.10 -1.59 -18.05
N ALA A 232 -5.05 -0.25 -18.00
CA ALA A 232 -4.20 0.55 -18.88
C ALA A 232 -2.71 0.17 -18.74
N LEU A 233 -2.27 -0.12 -17.51
CA LEU A 233 -0.91 -0.57 -17.23
C LEU A 233 -0.60 -1.92 -17.92
N VAL A 234 -1.49 -2.92 -17.81
CA VAL A 234 -1.25 -4.24 -18.42
C VAL A 234 -1.56 -4.29 -19.93
N ALA A 235 -2.24 -3.27 -20.45
CA ALA A 235 -2.50 -3.13 -21.88
C ALA A 235 -1.23 -2.82 -22.70
N VAL A 236 -0.17 -2.28 -22.06
CA VAL A 236 1.10 -1.97 -22.72
C VAL A 236 2.20 -2.99 -22.35
N PRO A 237 3.05 -3.44 -23.29
CA PRO A 237 4.01 -4.52 -23.02
C PRO A 237 4.95 -4.27 -21.83
N ALA A 238 5.49 -3.06 -21.71
CA ALA A 238 6.39 -2.71 -20.60
C ALA A 238 5.66 -2.74 -19.24
N GLY A 239 4.44 -2.22 -19.17
CA GLY A 239 3.63 -2.24 -17.95
C GLY A 239 3.17 -3.65 -17.58
N ARG A 240 2.82 -4.47 -18.58
CA ARG A 240 2.52 -5.90 -18.45
C ARG A 240 3.68 -6.68 -17.82
N MET A 241 4.91 -6.42 -18.28
CA MET A 241 6.12 -7.03 -17.70
C MET A 241 6.34 -6.62 -16.24
N LEU A 242 6.13 -5.34 -15.88
CA LEU A 242 6.23 -4.89 -14.49
C LEU A 242 5.14 -5.53 -13.61
N ALA A 243 3.91 -5.61 -14.11
CA ALA A 243 2.80 -6.27 -13.46
C ALA A 243 3.13 -7.75 -13.19
N PHE A 244 3.60 -8.48 -14.19
CA PHE A 244 4.06 -9.86 -14.00
C PHE A 244 5.16 -9.96 -12.93
N ARG A 245 6.16 -9.07 -12.96
CA ARG A 245 7.26 -9.08 -11.97
C ARG A 245 6.78 -8.82 -10.54
N VAL A 246 5.78 -7.96 -10.31
CA VAL A 246 5.22 -7.80 -8.95
C VAL A 246 4.39 -9.00 -8.52
N LEU A 247 3.67 -9.64 -9.44
CA LEU A 247 2.88 -10.84 -9.18
C LEU A 247 3.77 -12.05 -8.88
N ALA A 248 4.89 -12.20 -9.60
CA ALA A 248 5.83 -13.31 -9.43
C ALA A 248 6.57 -13.32 -8.08
N ARG A 249 6.37 -12.29 -7.27
CA ARG A 249 6.89 -12.21 -5.88
C ARG A 249 5.91 -12.79 -4.86
N GLN A 250 4.73 -13.21 -5.30
CA GLN A 250 3.67 -13.77 -4.47
C GLN A 250 3.49 -15.26 -4.80
N ARG A 251 2.70 -15.98 -3.99
CA ARG A 251 2.42 -17.40 -4.23
C ARG A 251 1.53 -17.56 -5.47
N ALA A 252 1.98 -18.37 -6.42
CA ALA A 252 1.32 -18.55 -7.71
C ALA A 252 -0.15 -18.99 -7.56
N GLU A 253 -0.46 -19.94 -6.66
CA GLU A 253 -1.83 -20.44 -6.52
C GLU A 253 -2.79 -19.33 -6.05
N HIS A 254 -2.34 -18.48 -5.11
CA HIS A 254 -3.12 -17.38 -4.60
C HIS A 254 -3.33 -16.30 -5.66
N VAL A 255 -2.29 -15.97 -6.43
CA VAL A 255 -2.39 -14.98 -7.52
C VAL A 255 -3.38 -15.44 -8.57
N SER A 256 -3.26 -16.68 -9.06
CA SER A 256 -4.17 -17.25 -10.06
C SER A 256 -5.62 -17.25 -9.59
N ALA A 257 -5.88 -17.65 -8.34
CA ALA A 257 -7.22 -17.65 -7.76
C ALA A 257 -7.83 -16.24 -7.67
N VAL A 258 -7.04 -15.23 -7.27
CA VAL A 258 -7.53 -13.84 -7.19
C VAL A 258 -7.75 -13.25 -8.57
N LEU A 259 -6.85 -13.48 -9.54
CA LEU A 259 -7.03 -13.02 -10.92
C LEU A 259 -8.31 -13.57 -11.54
N GLU A 260 -8.59 -14.86 -11.34
CA GLU A 260 -9.81 -15.50 -11.83
C GLU A 260 -11.07 -14.88 -11.21
N LYS A 261 -11.07 -14.69 -9.88
CA LYS A 261 -12.18 -14.03 -9.18
C LYS A 261 -12.38 -12.58 -9.66
N ALA A 262 -11.31 -11.81 -9.78
CA ALA A 262 -11.36 -10.41 -10.20
C ALA A 262 -11.80 -10.27 -11.67
N ARG A 263 -11.42 -11.21 -12.54
CA ARG A 263 -11.86 -11.30 -13.93
C ARG A 263 -13.36 -11.61 -14.04
N ALA A 264 -13.86 -12.54 -13.22
CA ALA A 264 -15.28 -12.86 -13.16
C ALA A 264 -16.12 -11.65 -12.68
N ALA A 265 -15.55 -10.82 -11.81
CA ALA A 265 -16.18 -9.61 -11.27
C ALA A 265 -16.10 -8.38 -12.20
N LEU A 266 -15.51 -8.48 -13.40
CA LEU A 266 -15.51 -7.37 -14.37
C LEU A 266 -16.93 -7.06 -14.84
N ASP A 267 -17.39 -5.84 -14.57
CA ASP A 267 -18.72 -5.35 -14.91
C ASP A 267 -18.69 -3.93 -15.51
N GLY A 268 -19.87 -3.41 -15.85
CA GLY A 268 -20.07 -2.03 -16.32
C GLY A 268 -19.14 -1.61 -17.47
N GLY A 269 -18.56 -0.42 -17.34
CA GLY A 269 -17.63 0.13 -18.34
C GLY A 269 -16.31 -0.65 -18.47
N LEU A 270 -15.94 -1.46 -17.48
CA LEU A 270 -14.72 -2.27 -17.52
C LEU A 270 -14.90 -3.56 -18.31
N ALA A 271 -16.15 -4.01 -18.51
CA ALA A 271 -16.44 -5.21 -19.28
C ALA A 271 -15.91 -5.12 -20.73
N ALA A 272 -15.82 -3.92 -21.29
CA ALA A 272 -15.23 -3.68 -22.62
C ALA A 272 -13.73 -4.07 -22.71
N HIS A 273 -13.04 -4.16 -21.57
CA HIS A 273 -11.62 -4.51 -21.50
C HIS A 273 -11.37 -5.97 -21.10
N ARG A 274 -12.42 -6.82 -21.07
CA ARG A 274 -12.33 -8.23 -20.65
C ARG A 274 -11.25 -9.00 -21.39
N ALA A 275 -11.10 -8.79 -22.70
CA ALA A 275 -10.10 -9.47 -23.52
C ALA A 275 -8.66 -9.21 -23.03
N VAL A 276 -8.33 -7.96 -22.67
CA VAL A 276 -7.00 -7.59 -22.16
C VAL A 276 -6.72 -8.27 -20.82
N VAL A 277 -7.70 -8.28 -19.92
CA VAL A 277 -7.58 -8.93 -18.61
C VAL A 277 -7.46 -10.45 -18.74
N GLU A 278 -8.22 -11.06 -19.64
CA GLU A 278 -8.18 -12.50 -19.94
C GLU A 278 -6.84 -12.94 -20.52
N GLU A 279 -6.35 -12.20 -21.50
CA GLU A 279 -5.04 -12.43 -22.10
C GLU A 279 -3.95 -12.36 -21.03
N PHE A 280 -3.89 -11.26 -20.27
CA PHE A 280 -2.89 -11.10 -19.22
C PHE A 280 -2.99 -12.17 -18.13
N SER A 281 -4.20 -12.52 -17.68
CA SER A 281 -4.38 -13.54 -16.65
C SER A 281 -3.88 -14.91 -17.13
N ARG A 282 -4.16 -15.26 -18.40
CA ARG A 282 -3.67 -16.49 -19.02
C ARG A 282 -2.14 -16.50 -19.11
N GLU A 283 -1.54 -15.40 -19.57
CA GLU A 283 -0.08 -15.27 -19.64
C GLU A 283 0.58 -15.49 -18.27
N VAL A 284 0.03 -14.88 -17.20
CA VAL A 284 0.54 -15.03 -15.83
C VAL A 284 0.47 -16.49 -15.37
N VAL A 285 -0.67 -17.16 -15.59
CA VAL A 285 -0.85 -18.58 -15.22
C VAL A 285 0.12 -19.46 -15.99
N SER A 286 0.20 -19.33 -17.32
CA SER A 286 1.16 -20.08 -18.15
C SER A 286 2.61 -19.87 -17.72
N ALA A 287 2.98 -18.63 -17.37
CA ALA A 287 4.31 -18.31 -16.90
C ALA A 287 4.61 -18.94 -15.52
N PHE A 288 3.63 -19.01 -14.61
CA PHE A 288 3.79 -19.73 -13.35
C PHE A 288 3.97 -21.23 -13.58
N GLU A 289 3.17 -21.85 -14.44
CA GLU A 289 3.33 -23.27 -14.80
C GLU A 289 4.72 -23.55 -15.37
N ALA A 290 5.21 -22.70 -16.28
CA ALA A 290 6.54 -22.82 -16.87
C ALA A 290 7.68 -22.70 -15.84
N MET A 291 7.53 -21.84 -14.81
CA MET A 291 8.53 -21.70 -13.74
C MET A 291 8.53 -22.90 -12.77
N HIS A 292 7.43 -23.64 -12.65
CA HIS A 292 7.31 -24.81 -11.76
C HIS A 292 7.61 -26.13 -12.49
N ALA A 293 7.53 -26.16 -13.82
CA ALA A 293 7.98 -27.29 -14.60
C ALA A 293 9.47 -27.52 -14.34
N LYS A 294 9.84 -28.73 -13.86
CA LYS A 294 11.25 -29.10 -13.68
C LYS A 294 11.98 -28.89 -15.02
N PRO A 295 13.18 -28.30 -15.02
CA PRO A 295 13.98 -28.26 -16.23
C PRO A 295 14.18 -29.71 -16.68
N GLU A 296 13.75 -30.01 -17.92
CA GLU A 296 14.08 -31.29 -18.54
C GLU A 296 15.57 -31.51 -18.38
N LYS A 297 15.96 -32.62 -17.74
CA LYS A 297 17.36 -33.06 -17.72
C LYS A 297 17.80 -33.06 -19.17
N ARG A 298 18.63 -32.09 -19.58
CA ARG A 298 19.31 -32.12 -20.87
C ARG A 298 19.95 -33.50 -20.98
N ALA A 299 19.34 -34.38 -21.76
CA ALA A 299 19.85 -35.70 -22.02
C ALA A 299 21.29 -35.49 -22.52
N GLY A 300 22.24 -36.10 -21.80
CA GLY A 300 23.65 -35.88 -22.06
C GLY A 300 23.94 -36.13 -23.53
N SER A 301 24.43 -35.12 -24.25
CA SER A 301 25.21 -35.32 -25.46
C SER A 301 26.58 -35.89 -25.04
N GLY A 302 26.55 -37.11 -24.51
CA GLY A 302 27.70 -37.97 -24.42
C GLY A 302 27.91 -38.59 -25.79
N ALA A 303 28.61 -37.87 -26.67
CA ALA A 303 29.27 -38.45 -27.82
C ALA A 303 30.71 -37.96 -27.81
N SER A 304 31.52 -38.60 -26.94
CA SER A 304 32.95 -38.65 -27.11
C SER A 304 33.24 -39.53 -28.34
N SER A 305 33.64 -38.94 -29.45
CA SER A 305 34.41 -39.66 -30.46
C SER A 305 35.90 -39.35 -30.22
N SER A 306 36.60 -40.41 -29.80
CA SER A 306 38.05 -40.48 -29.62
C SER A 306 38.84 -40.24 -30.92
N PRO A 307 40.15 -39.95 -30.82
CA PRO A 307 41.02 -39.64 -31.95
C PRO A 307 41.40 -40.91 -32.73
N ARG A 308 41.63 -40.78 -34.03
CA ARG A 308 42.41 -41.75 -34.81
C ARG A 308 43.52 -41.04 -35.57
N THR A 309 44.73 -41.52 -35.26
CA THR A 309 46.00 -41.51 -36.01
C THR A 309 46.58 -40.17 -36.43
#